data_AF-A0A9D6FMZ4-F1
#
_entry.id   AF-A0A9D6FMZ4-F1
#
_cell.length_a   1.000
_cell.length_b   1.000
_cell.length_c   1.000
_cell.angle_alpha   90.00
_cell.angle_beta   90.00
_cell.angle_gamma   90.00
#
_symmetry.space_group_name_H-M   'P 1'
#
loop_
_entity.id
_entity.type
_entity.pdbx_description
1 polymer ?
#
loop_
_entity_poly.entity_id
_entity_poly.type
_entity_poly.pdbx_seq_one_letter_code
_entity_poly.pdbx_strand_id
1 'polypeptide(L)' 'MAQTIQAPFDYIEELANLAFPSATQGKLRDLMDRNNEGTLSEDERRDLQALVELSERLALIRGRAKLLLQSPGK' A
#
# COMPACT_ATOMS: atom_id res chain seq x y z
N MET A 1 -23.06 1.29 17.41
CA MET A 1 -22.56 0.00 17.91
C MET A 1 -21.64 -0.57 16.85
N ALA A 2 -20.36 -0.80 17.15
CA ALA A 2 -19.42 -1.37 16.18
C ALA A 2 -19.60 -2.89 16.16
N GLN A 3 -19.95 -3.44 14.99
CA GLN A 3 -19.97 -4.89 14.79
C GLN A 3 -18.52 -5.35 14.58
N THR A 4 -17.98 -6.09 15.54
CA THR A 4 -16.70 -6.79 15.40
C THR A 4 -16.94 -8.04 14.55
N ILE A 5 -16.42 -8.02 13.32
CA ILE A 5 -16.41 -9.20 12.44
C ILE A 5 -15.20 -10.04 12.83
N GLN A 6 -15.39 -11.32 13.16
CA GLN A 6 -14.28 -12.27 13.23
C GLN A 6 -13.77 -12.51 11.81
N ALA A 7 -12.67 -11.86 11.45
CA ALA A 7 -11.93 -12.19 10.25
C ALA A 7 -11.06 -13.42 10.55
N PRO A 8 -11.07 -14.46 9.70
CA PRO A 8 -10.11 -15.55 9.82
C PRO A 8 -8.68 -15.00 9.79
N PHE A 9 -7.82 -15.52 10.66
CA PHE A 9 -6.46 -15.05 10.87
C PHE A 9 -5.67 -14.93 9.56
N ASP A 10 -5.82 -15.91 8.67
CA ASP A 10 -5.21 -15.97 7.34
C ASP A 10 -5.50 -14.72 6.49
N TYR A 11 -6.72 -14.16 6.56
CA TYR A 11 -7.04 -12.93 5.83
C TYR A 11 -6.31 -11.71 6.38
N ILE A 12 -6.10 -11.65 7.70
CA ILE A 12 -5.35 -10.55 8.31
C ILE A 12 -3.86 -10.68 7.96
N GLU A 13 -3.33 -11.90 7.86
CA GLU A 13 -1.98 -12.14 7.35
C GLU A 13 -1.82 -11.69 5.89
N GLU A 14 -2.78 -12.01 5.02
CA GLU A 14 -2.78 -11.53 3.63
C GLU A 14 -2.77 -10.00 3.55
N LEU A 15 -3.61 -9.33 4.34
CA LEU A 15 -3.65 -7.87 4.42
C LEU A 15 -2.36 -7.27 4.99
N ALA A 16 -1.72 -7.95 5.95
CA ALA A 16 -0.43 -7.53 6.52
C ALA A 16 0.74 -7.67 5.53
N ASN A 17 0.55 -8.45 4.46
CA ASN A 17 1.48 -8.62 3.36
C ASN A 17 1.05 -7.89 2.08
N LEU A 18 -0.08 -7.20 2.11
CA LEU A 18 -0.63 -6.48 0.96
C LEU A 18 0.38 -5.45 0.45
N ALA A 19 0.73 -5.59 -0.83
CA ALA A 19 1.66 -4.73 -1.52
C ALA A 19 1.30 -4.68 -3.01
N PHE A 20 1.84 -3.69 -3.72
CA PHE A 20 1.75 -3.69 -5.17
C PHE A 20 2.42 -4.92 -5.80
N PRO A 21 1.90 -5.41 -6.93
CA PRO A 21 2.61 -6.37 -7.78
C PRO A 21 4.01 -5.83 -8.13
N SER A 22 4.97 -6.73 -8.32
CA SER A 22 6.38 -6.39 -8.60
C SER A 22 6.54 -5.45 -9.81
N ALA A 23 5.78 -5.69 -10.88
CA ALA A 23 5.77 -4.81 -12.06
C ALA A 23 5.33 -3.38 -11.73
N THR A 24 4.29 -3.21 -10.90
CA THR A 24 3.80 -1.91 -10.48
C THR A 24 4.78 -1.21 -9.54
N GLN A 25 5.44 -1.95 -8.64
CA GLN A 25 6.52 -1.40 -7.82
C GLN A 25 7.69 -0.92 -8.67
N GLY A 26 8.06 -1.68 -9.71
CA GLY A 26 9.09 -1.29 -10.67
C GLY A 26 8.73 0.02 -11.39
N LYS A 27 7.50 0.11 -11.91
CA LYS A 27 7.01 1.34 -12.57
C LYS A 27 7.00 2.54 -11.61
N LEU A 28 6.53 2.35 -10.37
CA LEU A 28 6.53 3.42 -9.36
C LEU A 28 7.96 3.90 -9.06
N ARG A 29 8.92 2.98 -8.93
CA ARG A 29 10.32 3.34 -8.70
C ARG A 29 10.91 4.15 -9.86
N ASP A 30 10.73 3.68 -11.09
CA ASP A 30 11.18 4.40 -12.29
C ASP A 30 10.62 5.82 -12.36
N LEU A 31 9.31 5.97 -12.11
CA LEU A 31 8.66 7.27 -12.09
C LEU A 31 9.19 8.18 -10.98
N MET A 32 9.47 7.65 -9.78
CA MET A 32 10.07 8.44 -8.68
C MET A 32 11.49 8.90 -9.02
N ASP A 33 12.31 8.01 -9.59
CA ASP A 33 13.68 8.34 -10.00
C ASP A 33 13.67 9.46 -11.05
N ARG A 34 12.85 9.34 -12.09
CA ARG A 34 12.68 10.37 -13.13
C ARG A 34 12.02 11.66 -12.62
N ASN A 35 11.15 11.57 -11.61
CA ASN A 35 10.58 12.76 -10.96
C ASN A 35 11.66 13.58 -10.24
N ASN A 36 12.61 12.92 -9.56
CA ASN A 36 13.73 13.58 -8.91
C ASN A 36 14.66 14.27 -9.92
N GLU A 37 14.77 13.72 -11.13
CA GLU A 37 15.51 14.31 -12.24
C GLU A 37 14.73 15.43 -12.97
N GLY A 38 13.44 15.61 -12.66
CA GLY A 38 12.56 16.58 -13.31
C GLY A 38 12.17 16.20 -14.75
N THR A 39 12.33 14.93 -15.13
CA THR A 39 12.16 14.43 -16.52
C THR A 39 10.78 13.82 -16.79
N LEU A 40 9.83 13.93 -15.85
CA LEU A 40 8.46 13.46 -16.07
C LEU A 40 7.65 14.42 -16.94
N SER A 41 6.91 13.84 -17.88
CA SER A 41 5.79 14.50 -18.55
C SER A 41 4.62 14.75 -17.58
N GLU A 42 3.69 15.60 -17.98
CA GLU A 42 2.48 15.90 -17.19
C GLU A 42 1.60 14.67 -16.95
N ASP A 43 1.48 13.77 -17.94
CA ASP A 43 0.76 12.50 -17.77
C ASP A 43 1.45 11.59 -16.76
N GLU A 44 2.78 11.48 -16.83
CA GLU A 44 3.55 10.65 -15.91
C GLU A 44 3.55 11.19 -14.48
N ARG A 45 3.48 12.52 -14.30
CA ARG A 45 3.30 13.14 -12.98
C ARG A 45 1.95 12.76 -12.37
N ARG A 46 0.88 12.75 -13.17
CA ARG A 46 -0.45 12.31 -12.72
C ARG A 46 -0.46 10.83 -12.36
N ASP A 47 0.15 9.99 -13.20
CA ASP A 47 0.31 8.56 -12.92
C ASP A 47 1.09 8.32 -11.62
N LEU A 48 2.22 9.02 -11.44
CA LEU A 48 3.03 8.93 -10.23
C LEU A 48 2.22 9.34 -9.00
N GLN A 49 1.51 10.46 -9.06
CA GLN A 49 0.67 10.94 -7.96
C GLN A 49 -0.39 9.91 -7.56
N ALA A 50 -1.09 9.33 -8.53
CA ALA A 50 -2.10 8.30 -8.27
C ALA A 50 -1.49 7.02 -7.66
N LEU A 51 -0.32 6.59 -8.15
CA LEU A 51 0.38 5.42 -7.61
C LEU A 51 0.89 5.65 -6.18
N VAL A 52 1.42 6.85 -5.89
CA VAL A 52 1.86 7.23 -4.53
C VAL A 52 0.68 7.25 -3.58
N GLU A 53 -0.44 7.91 -3.94
CA GLU A 53 -1.64 7.96 -3.10
C GLU A 53 -2.15 6.55 -2.76
N LEU A 54 -2.20 5.66 -3.76
CA LEU A 54 -2.60 4.28 -3.54
C LEU A 54 -1.59 3.53 -2.65
N SER A 55 -0.28 3.78 -2.82
CA SER A 55 0.77 3.18 -2.00
C SER A 55 0.60 3.52 -0.51
N GLU A 56 0.22 4.76 -0.19
CA GLU A 56 0.00 5.22 1.17
C GLU A 56 -1.22 4.55 1.79
N ARG A 57 -2.32 4.44 1.02
CA ARG A 57 -3.53 3.73 1.45
C ARG A 57 -3.23 2.26 1.75
N LEU A 58 -2.46 1.59 0.90
CA LEU A 58 -2.01 0.21 1.13
C LEU A 58 -1.12 0.11 2.37
N ALA A 59 -0.21 1.06 2.58
CA ALA A 59 0.66 1.09 3.75
C ALA A 59 -0.13 1.23 5.06
N LEU A 60 -1.20 2.04 5.07
CA LEU A 60 -2.09 2.17 6.23
C LEU A 60 -2.86 0.87 6.52
N ILE A 61 -3.42 0.23 5.49
CA ILE A 61 -4.12 -1.06 5.63
C ILE A 61 -3.16 -2.12 6.19
N ARG A 62 -1.97 -2.22 5.60
CA ARG A 62 -0.92 -3.13 6.02
C ARG A 62 -0.49 -2.89 7.47
N GLY A 63 -0.32 -1.63 7.86
CA GLY A 63 0.01 -1.25 9.24
C GLY A 63 -1.06 -1.66 10.24
N ARG A 64 -2.34 -1.44 9.91
CA ARG A 64 -3.47 -1.86 10.75
C ARG A 64 -3.54 -3.37 10.90
N ALA A 65 -3.37 -4.12 9.80
CA ALA A 65 -3.33 -5.58 9.84
C ALA A 65 -2.19 -6.09 10.72
N LYS A 66 -0.99 -5.51 10.62
CA LYS A 66 0.14 -5.85 11.49
C LYS A 66 -0.15 -5.60 12.98
N LEU A 67 -0.81 -4.49 13.32
CA LEU A 67 -1.21 -4.19 14.71
C LEU A 67 -2.20 -5.22 15.27
N LEU A 68 -3.13 -5.70 14.43
CA LEU A 68 -4.07 -6.75 14.80
C LEU A 68 -3.36 -8.09 15.04
N LEU A 69 -2.36 -8.44 14.22
CA LEU A 69 -1.56 -9.66 14.42
C LEU A 69 -0.65 -9.59 15.65
N GLN A 70 -0.15 -8.39 15.98
CA GLN A 70 0.76 -8.16 17.10
C GLN A 70 0.05 -7.99 18.45
N SER A 71 -1.27 -7.81 18.44
CA SER A 71 -2.07 -7.76 19.66
C SER A 71 -2.59 -9.17 19.96
N PRO A 72 -1.87 -10.01 20.76
CA PRO A 72 -2.48 -11.23 21.28
C PRO A 72 -3.73 -10.83 22.07
N GLY A 73 -4.82 -11.57 21.86
CA GLY A 73 -6.17 -11.22 22.26
C GLY A 73 -6.30 -10.47 23.59
N LYS A 74 -7.06 -9.37 23.55
CA LYS A 74 -7.93 -9.02 24.68
C LYS A 74 -9.24 -9.78 24.55
#